data_AF-A0A4Y7RMB1-F1
#
_entry.id   AF-A0A4Y7RMB1-F1
#
_cell.length_a   1.000
_cell.length_b   1.000
_cell.length_c   1.000
_cell.angle_alpha   90.00
_cell.angle_beta   90.00
_cell.angle_gamma   90.00
#
_symmetry.space_group_name_H-M   'P 1'
#
loop_
_entity.id
_entity.type
_entity.pdbx_description
1 polymer ?
#
loop_
_entity_poly.entity_id
_entity_poly.type
_entity_poly.pdbx_seq_one_letter_code
_entity_poly.pdbx_strand_id
1 'polypeptide(L)'
;MKQNIPDSFVSYIKFYMGKTGISTRELSKRVNKSANYISSILLGKIQTIEFKTALAIVETLNPQINAVELLIDNFNIEPEELIQKRWKEMEESQKKTSRHSICR
;
A
#
# COMPACT_ATOMS: atom_id res chain seq x y z
N MET A 1 -4.52 3.95 6.42
CA MET A 1 -4.38 5.11 5.51
C MET A 1 -4.20 4.60 4.08
N LYS A 2 -4.75 5.27 3.06
CA LYS A 2 -4.63 4.82 1.66
C LYS A 2 -3.47 5.51 0.96
N GLN A 3 -2.78 4.79 0.10
CA GLN A 3 -1.61 5.22 -0.68
C GLN A 3 -1.86 5.02 -2.16
N ASN A 4 -1.21 5.82 -3.00
CA ASN A 4 -1.36 5.69 -4.44
C ASN A 4 -0.83 4.34 -4.93
N ILE A 5 -1.55 3.74 -5.87
CA ILE A 5 -1.13 2.52 -6.53
C ILE A 5 -0.26 2.92 -7.73
N PRO A 6 1.03 2.58 -7.76
CA PRO A 6 1.85 2.81 -8.95
C PRO A 6 1.51 1.77 -10.03
N ASP A 7 1.72 2.13 -11.30
CA ASP A 7 1.50 1.23 -12.45
C ASP A 7 2.40 -0.03 -12.38
N SER A 8 3.58 0.09 -11.76
CA SER A 8 4.49 -1.03 -11.51
C SER A 8 3.85 -2.08 -10.59
N PHE A 9 3.06 -1.66 -9.59
CA PHE A 9 2.35 -2.58 -8.71
C PHE A 9 1.24 -3.32 -9.46
N VAL A 10 0.47 -2.62 -10.31
CA VAL A 10 -0.56 -3.28 -11.15
C VAL A 10 0.07 -4.28 -12.11
N SER A 11 1.20 -3.92 -12.71
CA SER A 11 1.97 -4.81 -13.61
C SER A 11 2.48 -6.04 -12.88
N TYR A 12 2.99 -5.88 -11.65
CA TYR A 12 3.41 -6.98 -10.79
C TYR A 12 2.26 -7.96 -10.50
N ILE A 13 1.09 -7.44 -10.12
CA ILE A 13 -0.08 -8.29 -9.83
C ILE A 13 -0.45 -9.11 -11.08
N LYS A 14 -0.56 -8.46 -12.25
CA LYS A 14 -0.90 -9.14 -13.52
C LYS A 14 0.10 -10.23 -13.87
N PHE A 15 1.39 -9.93 -13.75
CA PHE A 15 2.46 -10.87 -14.03
C PHE A 15 2.38 -12.13 -13.14
N TYR A 16 2.27 -11.95 -11.83
CA TYR A 16 2.23 -13.09 -10.91
C TYR A 16 0.91 -13.87 -10.96
N MET A 17 -0.23 -13.21 -11.20
CA MET A 17 -1.48 -13.93 -11.48
C MET A 17 -1.35 -14.80 -12.73
N GLY A 18 -0.72 -14.30 -13.80
CA GLY A 18 -0.42 -15.08 -15.00
C GLY A 18 0.52 -16.26 -14.73
N LYS A 19 1.57 -16.04 -13.92
CA LYS A 19 2.56 -17.09 -13.58
C LYS A 19 1.99 -18.19 -12.69
N THR A 20 1.16 -17.82 -11.71
CA THR A 20 0.62 -18.75 -10.69
C THR A 20 -0.71 -19.38 -11.09
N GLY A 21 -1.39 -18.83 -12.10
CA GLY A 21 -2.76 -19.24 -12.46
C GLY A 21 -3.83 -18.79 -11.45
N ILE A 22 -3.46 -17.98 -10.45
CA ILE A 22 -4.41 -17.47 -9.46
C ILE A 22 -5.42 -16.53 -10.14
N SER A 23 -6.70 -16.92 -10.08
CA SER A 23 -7.78 -16.09 -10.60
C SER A 23 -8.06 -14.87 -9.71
N THR A 24 -8.67 -13.83 -10.27
CA THR A 24 -9.11 -12.65 -9.52
C THR A 24 -10.03 -13.01 -8.35
N ARG A 25 -10.90 -14.01 -8.55
CA ARG A 25 -11.82 -14.53 -7.52
C ARG A 25 -11.08 -15.25 -6.39
N GLU A 26 -10.02 -15.98 -6.72
CA GLU A 26 -9.23 -16.68 -5.71
C GLU A 26 -8.37 -15.71 -4.91
N LEU A 27 -7.70 -14.77 -5.60
CA LEU A 27 -6.96 -13.69 -4.93
C LEU A 27 -7.87 -12.91 -3.99
N SER A 28 -9.09 -12.56 -4.42
CA SER A 28 -10.04 -11.81 -3.60
C SER A 28 -10.40 -12.53 -2.31
N LYS A 29 -10.58 -13.85 -2.36
CA LYS A 29 -10.83 -14.67 -1.16
C LYS A 29 -9.63 -14.64 -0.21
N ARG A 30 -8.42 -14.83 -0.73
CA ARG A 30 -7.18 -14.87 0.08
C ARG A 30 -6.88 -13.55 0.77
N VAL A 31 -7.14 -12.42 0.10
CA VAL A 31 -6.90 -11.07 0.67
C VAL A 31 -8.12 -10.45 1.35
N ASN A 32 -9.21 -11.21 1.49
CA ASN A 32 -10.48 -10.78 2.10
C ASN A 32 -11.02 -9.46 1.51
N LYS A 33 -11.07 -9.36 0.18
CA LYS A 33 -11.69 -8.27 -0.58
C LYS A 33 -12.67 -8.82 -1.61
N SER A 34 -13.51 -7.96 -2.17
CA SER A 34 -14.39 -8.38 -3.25
C SER A 34 -13.61 -8.60 -4.55
N ALA A 35 -14.05 -9.53 -5.39
CA ALA A 35 -13.45 -9.73 -6.72
C ALA A 35 -13.50 -8.44 -7.56
N ASN A 36 -14.58 -7.66 -7.43
CA ASN A 36 -14.71 -6.35 -8.08
C ASN A 36 -13.65 -5.34 -7.61
N TYR A 37 -13.26 -5.36 -6.34
CA TYR A 37 -12.21 -4.51 -5.82
C TYR A 37 -10.87 -4.82 -6.49
N ILE A 38 -10.50 -6.11 -6.58
CA ILE A 38 -9.28 -6.56 -7.24
C ILE A 38 -9.32 -6.23 -8.74
N SER A 39 -10.42 -6.53 -9.44
CA SER A 39 -10.60 -6.17 -10.85
C SER A 39 -10.47 -4.66 -11.07
N SER A 40 -10.99 -3.84 -10.16
CA SER A 40 -10.92 -2.38 -10.27
C SER A 40 -9.49 -1.85 -10.09
N ILE A 41 -8.67 -2.49 -9.24
CA ILE A 41 -7.22 -2.20 -9.17
C ILE A 41 -6.55 -2.57 -10.49
N LEU A 42 -6.79 -3.78 -11.01
CA LEU A 42 -6.17 -4.27 -12.24
C LEU A 42 -6.52 -3.43 -13.48
N LEU A 43 -7.70 -2.82 -13.48
CA LEU A 43 -8.19 -1.91 -14.51
C LEU A 43 -7.83 -0.44 -14.25
N GLY A 44 -7.11 -0.11 -13.17
CA GLY A 44 -6.74 1.26 -12.82
C GLY A 44 -7.91 2.15 -12.37
N LYS A 45 -9.09 1.58 -12.10
CA LYS A 45 -10.27 2.31 -11.61
C LYS A 45 -10.13 2.70 -10.15
N ILE A 46 -9.39 1.91 -9.37
CA ILE A 46 -8.97 2.26 -8.01
C ILE A 46 -7.52 2.71 -8.10
N GLN A 47 -7.25 3.93 -7.66
CA GLN A 47 -5.91 4.53 -7.67
C GLN A 47 -5.23 4.53 -6.31
N THR A 48 -5.94 4.12 -5.24
CA THR A 48 -5.38 4.09 -3.88
C THR A 48 -5.66 2.78 -3.17
N ILE A 49 -4.70 2.27 -2.40
CA ILE A 49 -4.75 1.02 -1.65
C ILE A 49 -4.27 1.20 -0.21
N GLU A 50 -4.78 0.40 0.72
CA GLU A 50 -4.23 0.33 2.07
C GLU A 50 -2.97 -0.55 2.06
N PHE A 51 -1.92 -0.15 2.81
CA PHE A 51 -0.66 -0.91 2.88
C PHE A 51 -0.90 -2.39 3.18
N LYS A 52 -1.73 -2.69 4.20
CA LYS A 52 -2.10 -4.07 4.57
C LYS A 52 -2.71 -4.88 3.43
N THR A 53 -3.46 -4.22 2.55
CA THR A 53 -4.08 -4.89 1.40
C THR A 53 -3.04 -5.15 0.32
N ALA A 54 -2.15 -4.18 0.06
CA ALA A 54 -1.04 -4.35 -0.87
C ALA A 54 -0.10 -5.50 -0.41
N LEU A 55 0.22 -5.53 0.88
CA LEU A 55 1.01 -6.58 1.52
C LEU A 55 0.40 -7.96 1.32
N ALA A 56 -0.88 -8.12 1.68
CA ALA A 56 -1.58 -9.39 1.53
C ALA A 56 -1.63 -9.87 0.07
N ILE A 57 -1.75 -8.95 -0.90
CA ILE A 57 -1.68 -9.29 -2.34
C ILE A 57 -0.30 -9.82 -2.70
N VAL A 58 0.78 -9.14 -2.29
CA VAL A 58 2.16 -9.56 -2.59
C VAL A 58 2.46 -10.92 -1.97
N GLU A 59 2.15 -11.11 -0.69
CA GLU A 59 2.37 -12.38 0.02
C GLU A 59 1.57 -13.53 -0.61
N THR A 60 0.34 -13.27 -1.05
CA THR A 60 -0.49 -14.28 -1.71
C THR A 60 0.10 -14.73 -3.04
N LEU A 61 0.65 -13.78 -3.81
CA LEU A 61 1.16 -14.02 -5.16
C LEU A 61 2.61 -14.53 -5.17
N ASN A 62 3.40 -14.13 -4.18
CA ASN A 62 4.80 -14.49 -4.03
C ASN A 62 5.18 -14.63 -2.54
N PRO A 63 4.85 -15.76 -1.90
CA PRO A 63 5.03 -15.92 -0.45
C PRO A 63 6.50 -16.03 0.00
N GLN A 64 7.45 -16.17 -0.92
CA GLN A 64 8.87 -16.33 -0.60
C GLN A 64 9.63 -14.98 -0.52
N ILE A 65 8.97 -13.86 -0.80
CA ILE A 65 9.62 -12.54 -0.87
C ILE A 65 9.39 -11.72 0.40
N ASN A 66 10.34 -10.83 0.70
CA ASN A 66 10.09 -9.77 1.67
C ASN A 66 9.13 -8.73 1.08
N ALA A 67 7.85 -8.93 1.31
CA ALA A 67 6.80 -8.10 0.73
C ALA A 67 6.86 -6.64 1.21
N VAL A 68 7.32 -6.39 2.44
CA VAL A 68 7.44 -5.03 3.00
C VAL A 68 8.50 -4.23 2.25
N GLU A 69 9.71 -4.80 2.13
CA GLU A 69 10.83 -4.17 1.42
C GLU A 69 10.48 -3.94 -0.06
N LEU A 70 9.84 -4.91 -0.70
CA LEU A 70 9.39 -4.79 -2.09
C LEU A 70 8.36 -3.66 -2.28
N LEU A 71 7.40 -3.51 -1.37
CA LEU A 71 6.40 -2.43 -1.41
C LEU A 71 7.05 -1.05 -1.25
N ILE A 72 8.03 -0.92 -0.36
CA ILE A 72 8.72 0.35 -0.10
C ILE A 72 9.62 0.70 -1.28
N ASP A 73 10.52 -0.20 -1.67
CA ASP A 73 11.61 0.11 -2.61
C ASP A 73 11.15 0.18 -4.06
N ASN A 74 10.20 -0.68 -4.46
CA ASN A 74 9.82 -0.82 -5.87
C ASN A 74 8.47 -0.20 -6.20
N PHE A 75 7.61 -0.05 -5.20
CA PHE A 75 6.26 0.48 -5.38
C PHE A 75 6.01 1.78 -4.63
N ASN A 76 6.96 2.27 -3.82
CA ASN A 76 6.80 3.50 -3.05
C ASN A 76 5.51 3.50 -2.19
N ILE A 77 5.21 2.34 -1.59
CA ILE A 77 4.08 2.11 -0.69
C ILE A 77 4.65 1.92 0.72
N GLU A 78 4.51 2.93 1.58
CA GLU A 78 5.07 2.99 2.95
C GLU A 78 4.15 2.34 4.01
N PRO A 79 4.67 1.65 5.03
CA PRO A 79 3.91 1.14 6.17
C PRO A 79 3.09 2.22 6.91
N GLU A 80 1.90 1.86 7.40
CA GLU A 80 1.02 2.79 8.12
C GLU A 80 1.69 3.39 9.38
N GLU A 81 2.48 2.58 10.10
CA GLU A 81 3.19 3.00 11.32
C GLU A 81 4.24 4.09 11.04
N LEU A 82 4.97 3.99 9.92
CA LEU A 82 5.94 4.99 9.51
C LEU A 82 5.27 6.32 9.17
N ILE A 83 4.13 6.26 8.49
CA ILE A 83 3.35 7.47 8.17
C ILE A 83 2.82 8.12 9.45
N GLN A 84 2.27 7.33 10.38
CA GLN A 84 1.79 7.84 11.66
C GLN A 84 2.90 8.48 12.50
N LYS A 85 4.08 7.86 12.56
CA LYS A 85 5.24 8.42 13.25
C LYS A 85 5.63 9.78 12.66
N ARG A 86 5.75 9.87 11.33
CA ARG A 86 6.07 11.13 10.63
C ARG A 86 5.02 12.22 10.90
N TRP A 87 3.73 11.86 10.91
CA TRP A 87 2.66 12.81 11.21
C TRP A 87 2.77 13.37 12.63
N LYS A 88 3.00 12.49 13.61
CA LYS A 88 3.18 12.89 15.01
C LYS A 88 4.39 13.81 15.21
N GLU A 89 5.53 13.49 14.59
CA GLU A 89 6.73 14.32 14.61
C GLU A 89 6.49 15.71 13.98
N MET A 90 5.73 15.78 12.90
CA MET A 90 5.33 17.06 12.27
C MET A 90 4.41 17.89 13.19
N GLU A 91 3.41 17.28 13.84
CA GLU A 91 2.53 17.97 14.79
C GLU A 91 3.29 18.52 16.00
N GLU A 92 4.23 17.74 16.54
CA GLU A 92 5.10 18.15 17.64
C GLU A 92 6.04 19.31 17.22
N SER A 93 6.54 19.27 15.98
CA SER A 93 7.37 20.33 15.41
C SER A 93 6.59 21.64 15.22
N GLN A 94 5.34 21.57 14.73
CA GLN A 94 4.46 22.74 14.57
C GLN A 94 4.06 23.39 15.90
N LYS A 95 3.85 22.58 16.96
CA LYS A 95 3.55 23.10 18.31
C LYS A 95 4.74 23.84 18.95
N LYS A 96 5.97 23.44 18.65
CA LYS A 96 7.18 24.10 19.16
C LYS A 96 7.42 25.47 18.51
N THR A 97 7.18 25.61 17.21
CA THR A 97 7.33 26.90 16.51
C THR A 97 6.25 27.93 16.90
N SER A 98 5.01 27.52 17.15
CA SER A 98 3.96 28.45 17.62
C SER A 98 4.14 28.97 19.06
N ARG A 99 4.93 28.29 19.91
CA ARG A 99 5.23 28.79 21.27
C ARG A 99 6.37 29.79 21.33
N HIS A 100 7.18 29.89 20.27
CA HIS A 100 8.33 30.82 20.22
C HIS A 100 7.97 32.21 19.66
N SER A 101 6.74 32.40 19.15
CA SER A 101 6.29 33.67 18.55
C SER A 101 5.43 34.55 19.48
N ILE A 102 5.19 34.14 20.75
CA ILE A 102 4.36 34.88 21.73
C ILE A 102 5.22 35.58 22.82
N CYS A 103 6.52 35.75 22.59
CA CYS A 103 7.36 36.62 23.42
C CYS A 103 7.93 37.76 22.57
N ARG A 104 7.11 38.80 22.37
CA ARG A 104 7.57 40.16 22.08
C ARG A 104 6.71 41.13 22.86
#